data_AF-A0A960VWI4-F1
#
_entry.id   AF-A0A960VWI4-F1
#
_cell.length_a   1.000
_cell.length_b   1.000
_cell.length_c   1.000
_cell.angle_alpha   90.00
_cell.angle_beta   90.00
_cell.angle_gamma   90.00
#
_symmetry.space_group_name_H-M   'P 1'
#
loop_
_entity.id
_entity.type
_entity.pdbx_description
1 polymer ?
#
loop_
_entity_poly.entity_id
_entity_poly.type
_entity_poly.pdbx_seq_one_letter_code
_entity_poly.pdbx_strand_id
1 'polypeptide(L)'
;MALGIKRENEIIPKYSLTGDLISFLRCGLQYRYHNGSSLPPSRPVQLWFGEFIHGVMESAYRIWRHNPIPFPWPVTPTQYRAAPPPDRLPHDIGTIGEIVEATLSAQGKNPRSAALRNSAYKRADKAVNELGKHLFPLIESAEERVIGTRDIPHNGKLTSRSRFYELHGIIDVLTNVQLTGVESSNVIRKAVQDVCSTTGDYEVIVDYKGTRRPAINDPYWQQGEWQVQTYSWLRTRQPGSKNIIAGVLIYINELAPGDSDIQKMQKERQENKTDVIPENGSLDFYKLNAWRKGNAVPDFSVDFLFKRAIRVIPVSRESQINATKEFDKVVLEIEKCVSAERNAGTIINHWNPGGDEETCVACDFRYFCPSPAPRNRDYHVLAPSAP
;
A
#
# COMPACT_ATOMS: atom_id res chain seq x y z
N MET A 1 38.38 -10.31 -41.43
CA MET A 1 37.63 -9.52 -40.44
C MET A 1 36.35 -10.25 -40.12
N ALA A 2 36.18 -10.75 -38.90
CA ALA A 2 34.92 -11.33 -38.46
C ALA A 2 33.94 -10.18 -38.19
N LEU A 3 32.88 -10.07 -39.00
CA LEU A 3 31.81 -9.11 -38.75
C LEU A 3 31.15 -9.47 -37.42
N GLY A 4 31.11 -8.51 -36.50
CA GLY A 4 30.48 -8.69 -35.20
C GLY A 4 29.00 -9.01 -35.37
N ILE A 5 28.59 -10.18 -34.90
CA ILE A 5 27.18 -10.58 -34.86
C ILE A 5 26.45 -9.54 -34.01
N LYS A 6 25.43 -8.90 -34.59
CA LYS A 6 24.54 -8.00 -33.85
C LYS A 6 23.92 -8.82 -32.71
N ARG A 7 24.21 -8.46 -31.46
CA ARG A 7 23.60 -9.10 -30.29
C ARG A 7 22.08 -9.03 -30.45
N GLU A 8 21.40 -10.13 -30.14
CA GLU A 8 19.93 -10.12 -30.06
C GLU A 8 19.48 -8.98 -29.15
N ASN A 9 18.32 -8.38 -29.48
CA ASN A 9 17.75 -7.31 -28.67
C ASN A 9 17.46 -7.85 -27.26
N GLU A 10 18.32 -7.51 -26.30
CA GLU A 10 18.13 -7.85 -24.89
C GLU A 10 16.90 -7.09 -24.37
N ILE A 11 15.85 -7.83 -24.01
CA ILE A 11 14.64 -7.24 -23.43
C ILE A 11 14.90 -7.03 -21.95
N ILE A 12 15.14 -5.79 -21.55
CA ILE A 12 15.27 -5.43 -20.13
C ILE A 12 13.87 -5.54 -19.49
N PRO A 13 13.63 -6.51 -18.59
CA PRO A 13 12.35 -6.60 -17.91
C PRO A 13 12.14 -5.40 -17.00
N LYS A 14 10.90 -4.93 -16.95
CA LYS A 14 10.47 -3.80 -16.13
C LYS A 14 9.57 -4.31 -15.02
N TYR A 15 9.87 -3.92 -13.79
CA TYR A 15 9.13 -4.33 -12.60
C TYR A 15 8.67 -3.11 -11.81
N SER A 16 7.37 -3.07 -11.51
CA SER A 16 6.77 -2.21 -10.51
C SER A 16 7.02 -2.80 -9.12
N LEU A 17 7.47 -1.95 -8.19
CA LEU A 17 7.71 -2.36 -6.81
C LEU A 17 6.46 -2.97 -6.17
N THR A 18 5.32 -2.29 -6.31
CA THR A 18 4.04 -2.71 -5.74
C THR A 18 3.30 -3.67 -6.67
N GLY A 19 3.22 -3.32 -7.96
CA GLY A 19 2.45 -4.05 -8.95
C GLY A 19 3.01 -5.44 -9.26
N ASP A 20 4.34 -5.59 -9.26
CA ASP A 20 5.00 -6.85 -9.59
C ASP A 20 5.62 -7.54 -8.38
N LEU A 21 6.57 -6.88 -7.69
CA LEU A 21 7.38 -7.57 -6.68
C LEU A 21 6.58 -7.92 -5.42
N ILE A 22 5.84 -6.95 -4.86
CA ILE A 22 4.97 -7.20 -3.70
C ILE A 22 3.80 -8.11 -4.08
N SER A 23 3.20 -7.93 -5.28
CA SER A 23 2.15 -8.84 -5.77
C SER A 23 2.63 -10.28 -5.89
N PHE A 24 3.85 -10.51 -6.40
CA PHE A 24 4.44 -11.84 -6.49
C PHE A 24 4.69 -12.44 -5.09
N LEU A 25 5.21 -11.64 -4.16
CA LEU A 25 5.41 -12.07 -2.76
C LEU A 25 4.10 -12.45 -2.05
N ARG A 26 2.97 -11.82 -2.42
CA ARG A 26 1.64 -12.20 -1.93
C ARG A 26 1.20 -13.53 -2.49
N CYS A 27 1.23 -13.68 -3.82
CA CYS A 27 0.86 -14.93 -4.48
C CYS A 27 1.41 -14.93 -5.91
N GLY A 28 2.47 -15.69 -6.16
CA GLY A 28 3.12 -15.79 -7.47
C GLY A 28 2.17 -16.26 -8.57
N LEU A 29 1.28 -17.21 -8.26
CA LEU A 29 0.29 -17.71 -9.23
C LEU A 29 -0.76 -16.65 -9.61
N GLN A 30 -1.30 -15.93 -8.62
CA GLN A 30 -2.25 -14.84 -8.89
C GLN A 30 -1.57 -13.72 -9.67
N TYR A 31 -0.36 -13.34 -9.26
CA TYR A 31 0.47 -12.37 -9.96
C TYR A 31 0.63 -12.73 -11.43
N ARG A 32 1.02 -13.97 -11.76
CA ARG A 32 1.19 -14.40 -13.15
C ARG A 32 -0.11 -14.37 -13.95
N TYR A 33 -1.24 -14.75 -13.36
CA TYR A 33 -2.50 -14.70 -14.11
C TYR A 33 -2.93 -13.26 -14.41
N HIS A 34 -2.67 -12.29 -13.53
CA HIS A 34 -2.93 -10.89 -13.84
C HIS A 34 -1.85 -10.28 -14.75
N ASN A 35 -0.59 -10.64 -14.55
CA ASN A 35 0.53 -10.16 -15.35
C ASN A 35 0.72 -11.04 -16.59
N GLY A 36 0.13 -10.64 -17.71
CA GLY A 36 0.23 -11.35 -19.00
C GLY A 36 -1.07 -11.97 -19.49
N SER A 37 -2.18 -11.80 -18.77
CA SER A 37 -3.51 -11.94 -19.37
C SER A 37 -4.09 -10.54 -19.63
N SER A 38 -4.88 -10.39 -20.69
CA SER A 38 -5.69 -9.18 -20.91
C SER A 38 -6.94 -9.15 -20.01
N LEU A 39 -7.00 -9.99 -18.97
CA LEU A 39 -8.17 -10.14 -18.12
C LEU A 39 -8.08 -9.15 -16.96
N PRO A 40 -8.96 -8.14 -16.90
CA PRO A 40 -9.04 -7.28 -15.73
C PRO A 40 -9.44 -8.12 -14.51
N PRO A 41 -8.94 -7.81 -13.30
CA PRO A 41 -9.34 -8.50 -12.08
C PRO A 41 -10.86 -8.39 -11.89
N SER A 42 -11.55 -9.52 -11.76
CA SER A 42 -13.00 -9.60 -11.52
C SER A 42 -13.39 -9.18 -10.09
N ARG A 43 -12.40 -8.98 -9.20
CA ARG A 43 -12.58 -8.47 -7.83
C ARG A 43 -11.70 -7.25 -7.57
N PRO A 44 -11.98 -6.11 -8.21
CA PRO A 44 -11.21 -4.87 -8.08
C PRO A 44 -11.44 -4.17 -6.72
N VAL A 45 -11.91 -4.86 -5.69
CA VAL A 45 -12.52 -4.24 -4.49
C VAL A 45 -11.47 -3.69 -3.53
N GLN A 46 -10.38 -4.44 -3.29
CA GLN A 46 -9.25 -3.95 -2.50
C GLN A 46 -8.46 -2.88 -3.26
N LEU A 47 -8.38 -3.01 -4.59
CA LEU A 47 -7.81 -1.98 -5.47
C LEU A 47 -8.63 -0.69 -5.40
N TRP A 48 -9.96 -0.80 -5.51
CA TRP A 48 -10.88 0.33 -5.45
C TRP A 48 -10.76 1.09 -4.13
N PHE A 49 -10.73 0.40 -2.98
CA PHE A 49 -10.61 1.10 -1.70
C PHE A 49 -9.30 1.87 -1.59
N GLY A 50 -8.17 1.24 -1.94
CA GLY A 50 -6.86 1.90 -1.91
C GLY A 50 -6.83 3.11 -2.84
N GLU A 51 -7.19 2.92 -4.10
CA GLU A 51 -7.19 3.98 -5.12
C GLU A 51 -8.19 5.10 -4.80
N PHE A 52 -9.33 4.78 -4.18
CA PHE A 52 -10.28 5.79 -3.71
C PHE A 52 -9.66 6.68 -2.64
N ILE A 53 -9.02 6.09 -1.63
CA ILE A 53 -8.37 6.86 -0.55
C ILE A 53 -7.24 7.73 -1.10
N HIS A 54 -6.39 7.17 -1.97
CA HIS A 54 -5.33 7.91 -2.64
C HIS A 54 -5.88 9.09 -3.45
N GLY A 55 -6.88 8.83 -4.31
CA GLY A 55 -7.50 9.86 -5.15
C GLY A 55 -8.19 10.97 -4.34
N VAL A 56 -8.82 10.63 -3.20
CA VAL A 56 -9.42 11.63 -2.31
C VAL A 56 -8.34 12.47 -1.62
N MET A 57 -7.28 11.85 -1.09
CA MET A 57 -6.17 12.56 -0.44
C MET A 57 -5.45 13.49 -1.41
N GLU A 58 -5.16 13.01 -2.62
CA GLU A 58 -4.54 13.81 -3.68
C GLU A 58 -5.42 15.00 -4.08
N SER A 59 -6.71 14.76 -4.33
CA SER A 59 -7.65 15.81 -4.72
C SER A 59 -7.84 16.84 -3.60
N ALA A 60 -7.94 16.38 -2.35
CA ALA A 60 -8.04 17.25 -1.18
C ALA A 60 -6.77 18.10 -1.02
N TYR A 61 -5.57 17.51 -1.15
CA TYR A 61 -4.32 18.27 -1.12
C TYR A 61 -4.26 19.32 -2.23
N ARG A 62 -4.68 18.99 -3.47
CA ARG A 62 -4.71 19.94 -4.58
C ARG A 62 -5.62 21.13 -4.29
N ILE A 63 -6.81 20.88 -3.75
CA ILE A 63 -7.76 21.94 -3.34
C ILE A 63 -7.15 22.80 -2.23
N TRP A 64 -6.61 22.18 -1.18
CA TRP A 64 -6.00 22.87 -0.05
C TRP A 64 -4.78 23.70 -0.46
N ARG A 65 -3.93 23.18 -1.34
CA ARG A 65 -2.74 23.88 -1.85
C ARG A 65 -3.13 25.14 -2.64
N HIS A 66 -4.22 25.08 -3.40
CA HIS A 66 -4.72 26.23 -4.14
C HIS A 66 -5.42 27.25 -3.23
N ASN A 67 -6.20 26.76 -2.27
CA ASN A 67 -6.90 27.57 -1.28
C ASN A 67 -6.87 26.86 0.09
N PRO A 68 -6.00 27.28 1.04
CA PRO A 68 -5.79 26.62 2.33
C PRO A 68 -6.97 26.76 3.31
N ILE A 69 -8.13 26.22 2.94
CA ILE A 69 -9.36 26.24 3.74
C ILE A 69 -9.11 25.46 5.05
N PRO A 70 -9.39 26.05 6.22
CA PRO A 70 -9.22 25.38 7.49
C PRO A 70 -10.04 24.08 7.59
N PHE A 71 -9.48 23.08 8.25
CA PHE A 71 -10.20 21.87 8.65
C PHE A 71 -11.08 22.15 9.87
N PRO A 72 -12.19 21.42 10.09
CA PRO A 72 -12.68 20.31 9.26
C PRO A 72 -13.46 20.77 8.04
N TRP A 73 -13.31 20.03 6.95
CA TRP A 73 -14.11 20.15 5.74
C TRP A 73 -15.44 19.38 5.89
N PRO A 74 -16.53 19.85 5.25
CA PRO A 74 -17.81 19.14 5.24
C PRO A 74 -17.69 17.73 4.65
N VAL A 75 -18.52 16.82 5.16
CA VAL A 75 -18.57 15.42 4.71
C VAL A 75 -20.02 15.06 4.42
N THR A 76 -20.42 15.23 3.16
CA THR A 76 -21.78 14.89 2.70
C THR A 76 -21.74 13.92 1.51
N PRO A 77 -21.39 12.63 1.74
CA PRO A 77 -21.39 11.63 0.69
C PRO A 77 -22.81 11.41 0.16
N THR A 78 -22.97 11.32 -1.15
CA THR A 78 -24.26 10.93 -1.73
C THR A 78 -24.65 9.54 -1.22
N GLN A 79 -25.90 9.41 -0.76
CA GLN A 79 -26.43 8.11 -0.37
C GLN A 79 -26.39 7.14 -1.55
N TYR A 80 -26.14 5.85 -1.28
CA TYR A 80 -25.96 4.88 -2.34
C TYR A 80 -27.20 4.81 -3.26
N ARG A 81 -27.02 5.08 -4.55
CA ARG A 81 -28.08 5.18 -5.58
C ARG A 81 -29.09 6.32 -5.34
N ALA A 82 -28.70 7.38 -4.65
CA ALA A 82 -29.47 8.62 -4.54
C ALA A 82 -28.90 9.73 -5.43
N ALA A 83 -29.66 10.80 -5.59
CA ALA A 83 -29.15 12.04 -6.18
C ALA A 83 -28.20 12.74 -5.21
N PRO A 84 -27.17 13.45 -5.70
CA PRO A 84 -26.30 14.23 -4.84
C PRO A 84 -27.03 15.31 -4.04
N PRO A 85 -26.63 15.56 -2.79
CA PRO A 85 -27.16 16.69 -2.03
C PRO A 85 -26.93 18.02 -2.79
N PRO A 86 -27.91 18.94 -2.80
CA PRO A 86 -27.72 20.26 -3.39
C PRO A 86 -26.67 21.07 -2.61
N ASP A 87 -26.09 22.08 -3.28
CA ASP A 87 -25.25 23.13 -2.68
C ASP A 87 -23.98 22.64 -1.95
N ARG A 88 -23.40 21.51 -2.36
CA ARG A 88 -22.13 21.05 -1.80
C ARG A 88 -20.96 21.93 -2.22
N LEU A 89 -20.10 22.21 -1.26
CA LEU A 89 -18.87 22.95 -1.50
C LEU A 89 -17.88 22.10 -2.33
N PRO A 90 -16.98 22.74 -3.12
CA PRO A 90 -15.94 22.02 -3.85
C PRO A 90 -14.99 21.20 -2.97
N HIS A 91 -14.78 21.65 -1.72
CA HIS A 91 -13.94 20.98 -0.73
C HIS A 91 -14.73 20.00 0.16
N ASP A 92 -16.02 19.77 -0.10
CA ASP A 92 -16.76 18.71 0.59
C ASP A 92 -16.19 17.34 0.18
N ILE A 93 -15.87 16.50 1.18
CA ILE A 93 -15.30 15.17 0.96
C ILE A 93 -16.25 14.27 0.15
N GLY A 94 -17.56 14.48 0.25
CA GLY A 94 -18.57 13.86 -0.60
C GLY A 94 -18.44 14.23 -2.08
N THR A 95 -18.21 15.51 -2.38
CA THR A 95 -17.99 16.01 -3.74
C THR A 95 -16.70 15.43 -4.32
N ILE A 96 -15.61 15.48 -3.55
CA ILE A 96 -14.31 14.95 -3.96
C ILE A 96 -14.42 13.44 -4.21
N GLY A 97 -15.01 12.71 -3.27
CA GLY A 97 -15.17 11.26 -3.37
C GLY A 97 -15.97 10.84 -4.60
N GLU A 98 -17.00 11.58 -5.00
CA GLU A 98 -17.77 11.25 -6.20
C GLU A 98 -17.01 11.40 -7.50
N ILE A 99 -16.17 12.42 -7.61
CA ILE A 99 -15.31 12.61 -8.78
C ILE A 99 -14.32 11.44 -8.88
N VAL A 100 -13.75 11.04 -7.75
CA VAL A 100 -12.85 9.88 -7.66
C VAL A 100 -13.60 8.59 -8.01
N GLU A 101 -14.80 8.38 -7.46
CA GLU A 101 -15.65 7.21 -7.78
C GLU A 101 -16.01 7.15 -9.25
N ALA A 102 -16.39 8.27 -9.88
CA ALA A 102 -16.69 8.33 -11.30
C ALA A 102 -15.47 7.95 -12.15
N THR A 103 -14.28 8.44 -11.76
CA THR A 103 -13.01 8.11 -12.42
C THR A 103 -12.69 6.61 -12.30
N LEU A 104 -12.85 6.04 -11.11
CA LEU A 104 -12.63 4.60 -10.87
C LEU A 104 -13.67 3.75 -11.62
N SER A 105 -14.93 4.17 -11.65
CA SER A 105 -16.01 3.48 -12.35
C SER A 105 -15.77 3.43 -13.86
N ALA A 106 -15.25 4.51 -14.45
CA ALA A 106 -14.83 4.56 -15.85
C ALA A 106 -13.70 3.55 -16.17
N GLN A 107 -12.91 3.16 -15.16
CA GLN A 107 -11.89 2.10 -15.25
C GLN A 107 -12.45 0.70 -14.92
N GLY A 108 -13.76 0.55 -14.74
CA GLY A 108 -14.41 -0.71 -14.34
C GLY A 108 -14.28 -1.05 -12.86
N LYS A 109 -13.77 -0.14 -12.02
CA LYS A 109 -13.56 -0.35 -10.58
C LYS A 109 -14.72 0.26 -9.80
N ASN A 110 -15.50 -0.58 -9.14
CA ASN A 110 -16.67 -0.15 -8.37
C ASN A 110 -16.62 -0.73 -6.95
N PRO A 111 -17.19 -0.03 -5.94
CA PRO A 111 -17.30 -0.59 -4.60
C PRO A 111 -18.17 -1.84 -4.60
N ARG A 112 -17.74 -2.88 -3.87
CA ARG A 112 -18.47 -4.16 -3.79
C ARG A 112 -19.83 -4.04 -3.10
N SER A 113 -19.93 -3.16 -2.12
CA SER A 113 -21.10 -3.01 -1.30
C SER A 113 -21.21 -1.58 -0.79
N ALA A 114 -22.44 -1.16 -0.48
CA ALA A 114 -22.69 0.11 0.19
C ALA A 114 -21.92 0.21 1.52
N ALA A 115 -21.78 -0.89 2.26
CA ALA A 115 -21.02 -0.92 3.50
C ALA A 115 -19.52 -0.60 3.30
N LEU A 116 -18.89 -1.18 2.26
CA LEU A 116 -17.50 -0.86 1.94
C LEU A 116 -17.35 0.60 1.51
N ARG A 117 -18.24 1.09 0.65
CA ARG A 117 -18.25 2.48 0.20
C ARG A 117 -18.37 3.44 1.38
N ASN A 118 -19.35 3.22 2.26
CA ASN A 118 -19.57 4.05 3.44
C ASN A 118 -18.36 4.02 4.40
N SER A 119 -17.73 2.85 4.55
CA SER A 119 -16.47 2.72 5.33
C SER A 119 -15.32 3.52 4.70
N ALA A 120 -15.21 3.53 3.36
CA ALA A 120 -14.23 4.33 2.65
C ALA A 120 -14.42 5.83 2.86
N TYR A 121 -15.66 6.35 2.76
CA TYR A 121 -15.94 7.75 3.07
C TYR A 121 -15.65 8.12 4.53
N LYS A 122 -15.99 7.23 5.50
CA LYS A 122 -15.67 7.46 6.92
C LYS A 122 -14.15 7.54 7.16
N ARG A 123 -13.37 6.72 6.46
CA ARG A 123 -11.91 6.72 6.56
C ARG A 123 -11.30 7.90 5.81
N ALA A 124 -11.85 8.29 4.68
CA ALA A 124 -11.47 9.49 3.95
C ALA A 124 -11.72 10.77 4.76
N ASP A 125 -12.87 10.85 5.47
CA ASP A 125 -13.14 11.91 6.45
C ASP A 125 -12.01 12.03 7.46
N LYS A 126 -11.69 10.96 8.18
CA LYS A 126 -10.59 11.00 9.17
C LYS A 126 -9.23 11.28 8.55
N ALA A 127 -8.95 10.78 7.35
CA ALA A 127 -7.70 11.05 6.64
C ALA A 127 -7.56 12.53 6.23
N VAL A 128 -8.61 13.15 5.71
CA VAL A 128 -8.57 14.56 5.31
C VAL A 128 -8.63 15.48 6.53
N ASN A 129 -9.62 15.29 7.40
CA ASN A 129 -9.90 16.24 8.48
C ASN A 129 -8.95 16.12 9.67
N GLU A 130 -8.46 14.91 10.00
CA GLU A 130 -7.51 14.74 11.10
C GLU A 130 -6.07 14.73 10.61
N LEU A 131 -5.74 13.96 9.58
CA LEU A 131 -4.37 13.85 9.10
C LEU A 131 -3.98 14.99 8.15
N GLY A 132 -4.89 15.52 7.32
CA GLY A 132 -4.60 16.56 6.34
C GLY A 132 -3.99 17.83 6.94
N LYS A 133 -4.47 18.28 8.11
CA LYS A 133 -3.92 19.44 8.84
C LYS A 133 -2.44 19.29 9.23
N HIS A 134 -1.97 18.05 9.37
CA HIS A 134 -0.59 17.74 9.70
C HIS A 134 0.23 17.40 8.46
N LEU A 135 -0.35 16.68 7.51
CA LEU A 135 0.37 16.18 6.35
C LEU A 135 0.49 17.21 5.23
N PHE A 136 -0.60 17.91 4.86
CA PHE A 136 -0.61 18.80 3.69
C PHE A 136 0.44 19.93 3.76
N PRO A 137 0.69 20.56 4.92
CA PRO A 137 1.77 21.55 5.04
C PRO A 137 3.18 20.99 4.85
N LEU A 138 3.36 19.67 4.93
CA LEU A 138 4.66 19.01 4.77
C LEU A 138 4.94 18.58 3.31
N ILE A 139 3.91 18.55 2.45
CA ILE A 139 4.04 18.00 1.10
C ILE A 139 4.80 18.97 0.19
N GLU A 140 5.94 18.51 -0.33
CA GLU A 140 6.70 19.19 -1.39
C GLU A 140 6.23 18.70 -2.78
N SER A 141 6.15 17.38 -2.94
CA SER A 141 5.70 16.71 -4.16
C SER A 141 4.77 15.55 -3.81
N ALA A 142 3.82 15.26 -4.69
CA ALA A 142 2.91 14.13 -4.59
C ALA A 142 2.92 13.34 -5.91
N GLU A 143 2.73 12.02 -5.83
CA GLU A 143 2.76 11.10 -6.98
C GLU A 143 4.10 11.12 -7.75
N GLU A 144 5.22 11.11 -7.02
CA GLU A 144 6.56 11.19 -7.60
C GLU A 144 6.96 9.82 -8.20
N ARG A 145 7.12 9.78 -9.53
CA ARG A 145 7.63 8.58 -10.22
C ARG A 145 9.12 8.44 -10.02
N VAL A 146 9.54 7.26 -9.57
CA VAL A 146 10.95 6.95 -9.35
C VAL A 146 11.35 5.68 -10.11
N ILE A 147 12.55 5.70 -10.70
CA ILE A 147 13.06 4.64 -11.57
C ILE A 147 14.54 4.36 -11.27
N GLY A 148 14.95 3.11 -11.43
CA GLY A 148 16.33 2.69 -11.34
C GLY A 148 16.57 1.37 -12.05
N THR A 149 17.84 1.05 -12.30
CA THR A 149 18.26 -0.20 -12.93
C THR A 149 19.16 -0.97 -11.99
N ARG A 150 19.05 -2.30 -11.99
CA ARG A 150 19.85 -3.21 -11.14
C ARG A 150 20.24 -4.46 -11.92
N ASP A 151 21.33 -5.12 -11.49
CA ASP A 151 21.71 -6.43 -12.01
C ASP A 151 20.74 -7.51 -11.51
N ILE A 152 20.37 -8.45 -12.38
CA ILE A 152 19.68 -9.67 -11.99
C ILE A 152 20.73 -10.65 -11.44
N PRO A 153 20.61 -11.15 -10.20
CA PRO A 153 21.57 -12.08 -9.63
C PRO A 153 21.74 -13.32 -10.52
N HIS A 154 22.98 -13.62 -10.93
CA HIS A 154 23.29 -14.76 -11.78
C HIS A 154 23.84 -15.93 -10.98
N ASN A 155 23.19 -17.10 -11.09
CA ASN A 155 23.63 -18.34 -10.45
C ASN A 155 24.21 -19.36 -11.45
N GLY A 156 24.69 -18.90 -12.62
CA GLY A 156 25.41 -19.70 -13.63
C GLY A 156 24.59 -20.77 -14.39
N LYS A 157 23.40 -21.14 -13.91
CA LYS A 157 22.52 -22.16 -14.53
C LYS A 157 21.26 -21.58 -15.19
N LEU A 158 20.91 -20.32 -14.91
CA LEU A 158 19.69 -19.69 -15.39
C LEU A 158 19.99 -18.69 -16.48
N THR A 159 19.34 -18.87 -17.63
CA THR A 159 19.20 -17.85 -18.66
C THR A 159 18.09 -16.90 -18.26
N SER A 160 18.43 -15.87 -17.48
CA SER A 160 17.54 -14.70 -17.39
C SER A 160 17.43 -14.05 -18.78
N ARG A 161 16.30 -13.39 -19.04
CA ARG A 161 16.06 -12.71 -20.31
C ARG A 161 17.00 -11.52 -20.54
N SER A 162 17.65 -11.04 -19.49
CA SER A 162 18.56 -9.89 -19.49
C SER A 162 19.55 -10.01 -18.31
N ARG A 163 20.66 -9.29 -18.39
CA ARG A 163 21.57 -9.06 -17.25
C ARG A 163 20.99 -8.08 -16.23
N PHE A 164 20.21 -7.10 -16.70
CA PHE A 164 19.65 -6.04 -15.88
C PHE A 164 18.14 -6.10 -15.83
N TYR A 165 17.55 -5.50 -14.80
CA TYR A 165 16.14 -5.18 -14.74
C TYR A 165 15.93 -3.72 -14.37
N GLU A 166 14.84 -3.15 -14.89
CA GLU A 166 14.34 -1.84 -14.48
C GLU A 166 13.36 -2.01 -13.33
N LEU A 167 13.55 -1.23 -12.28
CA LEU A 167 12.65 -1.14 -11.14
C LEU A 167 12.05 0.26 -11.11
N HIS A 168 10.72 0.34 -11.02
CA HIS A 168 10.02 1.61 -10.91
C HIS A 168 8.95 1.58 -9.82
N GLY A 169 8.55 2.77 -9.39
CA GLY A 169 7.53 2.95 -8.37
C GLY A 169 6.99 4.37 -8.36
N ILE A 170 5.94 4.57 -7.56
CA ILE A 170 5.32 5.88 -7.32
C ILE A 170 5.36 6.11 -5.82
N ILE A 171 5.94 7.24 -5.41
CA ILE A 171 5.91 7.72 -4.04
C ILE A 171 4.71 8.65 -3.90
N ASP A 172 3.74 8.26 -3.05
CA ASP A 172 2.49 9.01 -2.88
C ASP A 172 2.77 10.45 -2.45
N VAL A 173 3.63 10.63 -1.44
CA VAL A 173 4.00 11.93 -0.90
C VAL A 173 5.49 11.99 -0.58
N LEU A 174 6.16 13.00 -1.13
CA LEU A 174 7.50 13.39 -0.76
C LEU A 174 7.41 14.70 0.05
N THR A 175 7.88 14.64 1.29
CA THR A 175 7.91 15.81 2.16
C THR A 175 9.31 16.39 2.21
N ASN A 176 9.40 17.72 2.26
CA ASN A 176 10.63 18.44 2.48
C ASN A 176 10.56 19.06 3.87
N VAL A 177 11.25 18.45 4.83
CA VAL A 177 11.23 18.93 6.20
C VAL A 177 12.50 19.74 6.41
N GLN A 178 12.41 21.03 6.09
CA GLN A 178 13.24 21.99 6.81
C GLN A 178 12.64 22.10 8.20
N LEU A 179 13.37 21.59 9.21
CA LEU A 179 12.95 21.57 10.63
C LEU A 179 12.46 22.93 11.17
N THR A 180 12.74 24.03 10.48
CA THR A 180 12.33 25.38 10.84
C THR A 180 10.98 25.80 10.27
N GLY A 181 10.48 25.15 9.21
CA GLY A 181 9.32 25.61 8.44
C GLY A 181 7.94 25.09 8.90
N VAL A 182 7.89 24.06 9.75
CA VAL A 182 6.63 23.46 10.24
C VAL A 182 6.59 23.51 11.76
N GLU A 183 5.42 23.71 12.36
CA GLU A 183 5.28 23.74 13.82
C GLU A 183 5.80 22.45 14.48
N SER A 184 6.46 22.59 15.63
CA SER A 184 6.94 21.44 16.43
C SER A 184 5.81 20.60 17.03
N SER A 185 4.58 21.13 17.03
CA SER A 185 3.34 20.44 17.41
C SER A 185 2.86 19.42 16.37
N ASN A 186 3.40 19.46 15.14
CA ASN A 186 2.98 18.58 14.06
C ASN A 186 3.28 17.11 14.40
N VAL A 187 2.24 16.27 14.40
CA VAL A 187 2.32 14.87 14.85
C VAL A 187 3.26 14.01 14.00
N ILE A 188 3.33 14.26 12.68
CA ILE A 188 4.18 13.51 11.76
C ILE A 188 5.64 13.91 11.97
N ARG A 189 5.90 15.22 12.09
CA ARG A 189 7.23 15.75 12.41
C ARG A 189 7.73 15.14 13.73
N LYS A 190 6.90 15.18 14.78
CA LYS A 190 7.26 14.63 16.09
C LYS A 190 7.55 13.13 16.01
N ALA A 191 6.69 12.35 15.34
CA ALA A 191 6.91 10.91 15.17
C ALA A 191 8.25 10.60 14.46
N VAL A 192 8.64 11.40 13.47
CA VAL A 192 9.94 11.26 12.80
C VAL A 192 11.09 11.63 13.73
N GLN A 193 10.97 12.72 14.49
CA GLN A 193 12.01 13.17 15.43
C GLN A 193 12.22 12.20 16.60
N ASP A 194 11.17 11.52 17.05
CA ASP A 194 11.25 10.53 18.13
C ASP A 194 12.06 9.29 17.72
N VAL A 195 12.19 9.02 16.42
CA VAL A 195 12.81 7.81 15.87
C VAL A 195 14.12 8.09 15.14
N CYS A 196 14.25 9.25 14.50
CA CYS A 196 15.38 9.59 13.62
C CYS A 196 16.14 10.81 14.14
N SER A 197 17.47 10.78 14.01
CA SER A 197 18.29 11.99 14.21
C SER A 197 18.02 12.97 13.07
N THR A 198 17.49 14.15 13.42
CA THR A 198 17.08 15.16 12.44
C THR A 198 18.09 16.30 12.44
N THR A 199 19.07 16.25 11.53
CA THR A 199 20.05 17.32 11.32
C THR A 199 20.09 17.75 9.86
N GLY A 200 20.10 19.07 9.63
CA GLY A 200 20.11 19.66 8.29
C GLY A 200 18.80 19.48 7.51
N ASP A 201 18.89 19.69 6.20
CA ASP A 201 17.78 19.51 5.25
C ASP A 201 17.64 18.03 4.89
N TYR A 202 16.42 17.50 5.03
CA TYR A 202 16.13 16.12 4.68
C TYR A 202 14.73 15.96 4.06
N GLU A 203 14.57 14.83 3.37
CA GLU A 203 13.30 14.35 2.84
C GLU A 203 12.74 13.23 3.72
N VAL A 204 11.41 13.17 3.80
CA VAL A 204 10.69 12.01 4.33
C VAL A 204 9.69 11.52 3.29
N ILE A 205 9.73 10.23 3.00
CA ILE A 205 8.79 9.55 2.10
C ILE A 205 7.53 9.21 2.91
N VAL A 206 6.34 9.49 2.40
CA VAL A 206 5.07 9.13 3.04
C VAL A 206 4.26 8.29 2.05
N ASP A 207 3.75 7.14 2.50
CA ASP A 207 2.93 6.22 1.69
C ASP A 207 1.65 5.84 2.46
N TYR A 208 0.51 5.89 1.77
CA TYR A 208 -0.80 5.58 2.31
C TYR A 208 -1.15 4.10 2.10
N LYS A 209 -1.44 3.41 3.21
CA LYS A 209 -1.94 2.04 3.21
C LYS A 209 -3.43 1.99 3.52
N GLY A 210 -4.20 1.48 2.57
CA GLY A 210 -5.62 1.14 2.75
C GLY A 210 -5.88 -0.16 3.53
N THR A 211 -4.84 -0.72 4.16
CA THR A 211 -4.89 -1.90 5.02
C THR A 211 -4.73 -1.50 6.49
N ARG A 212 -5.00 -2.42 7.41
CA ARG A 212 -4.59 -2.25 8.81
C ARG A 212 -3.07 -2.26 8.94
N ARG A 213 -2.58 -1.73 10.06
CA ARG A 213 -1.21 -1.97 10.52
C ARG A 213 -1.04 -3.48 10.74
N PRO A 214 -0.10 -4.15 10.04
CA PRO A 214 0.15 -5.56 10.26
C PRO A 214 0.70 -5.82 11.65
N ALA A 215 0.53 -7.05 12.13
CA ALA A 215 1.27 -7.54 13.29
C ALA A 215 2.79 -7.51 13.02
N ILE A 216 3.60 -7.30 14.04
CA ILE A 216 5.07 -7.14 13.91
C ILE A 216 5.78 -8.37 13.29
N ASN A 217 5.16 -9.55 13.39
CA ASN A 217 5.68 -10.80 12.85
C ASN A 217 5.00 -11.21 11.54
N ASP A 218 4.09 -10.39 11.01
CA ASP A 218 3.44 -10.62 9.74
C ASP A 218 4.41 -10.30 8.59
N PRO A 219 4.51 -11.12 7.52
CA PRO A 219 5.34 -10.80 6.36
C PRO A 219 5.09 -9.40 5.78
N TYR A 220 3.85 -8.89 5.84
CA TYR A 220 3.51 -7.55 5.38
C TYR A 220 4.19 -6.44 6.19
N TRP A 221 4.51 -6.70 7.46
CA TRP A 221 5.28 -5.77 8.28
C TRP A 221 6.65 -5.48 7.66
N GLN A 222 7.36 -6.54 7.28
CA GLN A 222 8.70 -6.46 6.70
C GLN A 222 8.66 -5.96 5.25
N GLN A 223 7.67 -6.39 4.47
CA GLN A 223 7.49 -5.93 3.09
C GLN A 223 7.26 -4.41 3.01
N GLY A 224 6.52 -3.83 3.97
CA GLY A 224 6.37 -2.38 4.08
C GLY A 224 7.70 -1.67 4.30
N GLU A 225 8.60 -2.23 5.11
CA GLU A 225 9.96 -1.68 5.27
C GLU A 225 10.73 -1.76 3.97
N TRP A 226 10.76 -2.92 3.32
CA TRP A 226 11.49 -3.09 2.08
C TRP A 226 10.99 -2.11 1.01
N GLN A 227 9.68 -1.88 0.93
CA GLN A 227 9.08 -0.92 0.01
C GLN A 227 9.64 0.49 0.25
N VAL A 228 9.58 1.00 1.49
CA VAL A 228 10.08 2.34 1.86
C VAL A 228 11.57 2.48 1.58
N GLN A 229 12.36 1.49 1.98
CA GLN A 229 13.81 1.50 1.75
C GLN A 229 14.15 1.50 0.26
N THR A 230 13.36 0.79 -0.55
CA THR A 230 13.55 0.72 -2.00
C THR A 230 13.11 2.00 -2.71
N TYR A 231 12.00 2.62 -2.30
CA TYR A 231 11.65 3.96 -2.74
C TYR A 231 12.72 4.98 -2.41
N SER A 232 13.27 4.90 -1.19
CA SER A 232 14.38 5.76 -0.80
C SER A 232 15.60 5.56 -1.71
N TRP A 233 15.99 4.31 -1.97
CA TRP A 233 17.06 3.98 -2.90
C TRP A 233 16.81 4.48 -4.33
N LEU A 234 15.57 4.37 -4.84
CA LEU A 234 15.19 4.88 -6.15
C LEU A 234 15.24 6.42 -6.19
N ARG A 235 14.79 7.08 -5.12
CA ARG A 235 14.82 8.55 -5.00
C ARG A 235 16.24 9.10 -5.01
N THR A 236 17.23 8.42 -4.39
CA THR A 236 18.66 8.84 -4.45
C THR A 236 19.27 8.84 -5.86
N ARG A 237 18.58 8.28 -6.87
CA ARG A 237 19.01 8.24 -8.28
C ARG A 237 18.36 9.31 -9.13
N GLN A 238 17.43 10.06 -8.57
CA GLN A 238 16.75 11.14 -9.28
C GLN A 238 17.48 12.47 -9.07
N PRO A 239 17.45 13.37 -10.06
CA PRO A 239 17.96 14.72 -9.89
C PRO A 239 17.29 15.43 -8.71
N GLY A 240 18.08 16.21 -7.95
CA GLY A 240 17.55 17.01 -6.83
C GLY A 240 17.18 16.21 -5.57
N SER A 241 17.55 14.93 -5.47
CA SER A 241 17.32 14.14 -4.26
C SER A 241 18.09 14.70 -3.06
N LYS A 242 17.40 14.95 -1.95
CA LYS A 242 18.05 15.25 -0.66
C LYS A 242 18.32 13.96 0.12
N ASN A 243 18.97 14.09 1.27
CA ASN A 243 19.13 12.97 2.19
C ASN A 243 17.76 12.54 2.72
N ILE A 244 17.43 11.25 2.60
CA ILE A 244 16.17 10.69 3.09
C ILE A 244 16.47 10.00 4.41
N ILE A 245 15.89 10.51 5.49
CA ILE A 245 16.18 9.98 6.84
C ILE A 245 15.13 8.98 7.33
N ALA A 246 13.93 9.03 6.74
CA ALA A 246 12.81 8.19 7.15
C ALA A 246 11.84 7.98 5.99
N GLY A 247 11.08 6.90 6.08
CA GLY A 247 9.76 6.85 5.46
C GLY A 247 8.67 6.61 6.50
N VAL A 248 7.47 7.04 6.17
CA VAL A 248 6.29 6.98 7.03
C VAL A 248 5.19 6.23 6.30
N LEU A 249 4.83 5.07 6.82
CA LEU A 249 3.64 4.35 6.37
C LEU A 249 2.44 4.83 7.18
N ILE A 250 1.39 5.27 6.49
CA ILE A 250 0.14 5.72 7.11
C ILE A 250 -0.96 4.70 6.83
N TYR A 251 -1.34 3.93 7.85
CA TYR A 251 -2.43 2.96 7.79
C TYR A 251 -3.77 3.64 8.03
N ILE A 252 -4.44 4.00 6.93
CA ILE A 252 -5.68 4.79 6.96
C ILE A 252 -6.81 4.08 7.70
N ASN A 253 -6.84 2.74 7.68
CA ASN A 253 -7.83 1.96 8.42
C ASN A 253 -7.70 2.11 9.95
N GLU A 254 -6.54 2.50 10.45
CA GLU A 254 -6.32 2.73 11.88
C GLU A 254 -6.91 4.08 12.34
N LEU A 255 -7.18 5.02 11.44
CA LEU A 255 -7.82 6.31 11.80
C LEU A 255 -9.33 6.18 12.05
N ALA A 256 -9.97 5.16 11.48
CA ALA A 256 -11.38 4.83 11.70
C ALA A 256 -11.57 3.30 11.65
N PRO A 257 -11.20 2.59 12.74
CA PRO A 257 -11.29 1.14 12.79
C PRO A 257 -12.75 0.66 12.78
N GLY A 258 -13.00 -0.45 12.10
CA GLY A 258 -14.26 -1.20 12.17
C GLY A 258 -14.22 -2.35 13.18
N ASP A 259 -15.31 -3.10 13.29
CA ASP A 259 -15.43 -4.21 14.24
C ASP A 259 -14.36 -5.29 14.07
N SER A 260 -14.05 -5.68 12.82
CA SER A 260 -13.01 -6.67 12.52
C SER A 260 -11.61 -6.14 12.84
N ASP A 261 -11.43 -4.82 12.75
CA ASP A 261 -10.18 -4.15 13.09
C ASP A 261 -9.94 -4.23 14.61
N ILE A 262 -10.95 -3.89 15.41
CA ILE A 262 -10.86 -3.95 16.89
C ILE A 262 -10.62 -5.38 17.37
N GLN A 263 -11.29 -6.39 16.80
CA GLN A 263 -11.07 -7.79 17.16
C GLN A 263 -9.62 -8.20 16.97
N LYS A 264 -9.02 -7.83 15.83
CA LYS A 264 -7.63 -8.14 15.53
C LYS A 264 -6.69 -7.35 16.44
N MET A 265 -6.97 -6.07 16.74
CA MET A 265 -6.22 -5.29 17.74
C MET A 265 -6.21 -5.93 19.13
N GLN A 266 -7.37 -6.42 19.61
CA GLN A 266 -7.47 -7.13 20.89
C GLN A 266 -6.60 -8.39 20.90
N LYS A 267 -6.66 -9.19 19.82
CA LYS A 267 -5.87 -10.41 19.67
C LYS A 267 -4.37 -10.11 19.61
N GLU A 268 -3.96 -9.18 18.76
CA GLU A 268 -2.55 -8.78 18.60
C GLU A 268 -1.96 -8.25 19.91
N ARG A 269 -2.75 -7.49 20.70
CA ARG A 269 -2.33 -7.08 22.05
C ARG A 269 -2.15 -8.27 22.99
N GLN A 270 -3.11 -9.20 23.05
CA GLN A 270 -3.04 -10.38 23.91
C GLN A 270 -1.83 -11.26 23.57
N GLU A 271 -1.47 -11.33 22.29
CA GLU A 271 -0.36 -12.13 21.78
C GLU A 271 0.98 -11.37 21.74
N ASN A 272 1.04 -10.11 22.20
CA ASN A 272 2.22 -9.23 22.10
C ASN A 272 2.78 -9.08 20.67
N LYS A 273 1.87 -8.97 19.69
CA LYS A 273 2.17 -8.86 18.25
C LYS A 273 1.93 -7.47 17.66
N THR A 274 1.70 -6.46 18.50
CA THR A 274 1.54 -5.06 18.09
C THR A 274 2.64 -4.22 18.74
N ASP A 275 3.18 -3.27 18.00
CA ASP A 275 4.16 -2.30 18.49
C ASP A 275 3.49 -1.08 19.16
N VAL A 276 2.17 -0.95 19.03
CA VAL A 276 1.39 0.12 19.65
C VAL A 276 0.34 -0.48 20.57
N ILE A 277 0.44 -0.15 21.86
CA ILE A 277 -0.48 -0.56 22.92
C ILE A 277 -0.97 0.71 23.64
N PRO A 278 -2.28 0.86 23.92
CA PRO A 278 -2.75 1.98 24.72
C PRO A 278 -2.17 1.89 26.15
N GLU A 279 -1.87 3.05 26.74
CA GLU A 279 -1.27 3.11 28.08
C GLU A 279 -2.15 2.39 29.12
N ASN A 280 -1.54 1.61 30.00
CA ASN A 280 -2.28 0.85 31.01
C ASN A 280 -3.06 1.80 31.92
N GLY A 281 -4.36 1.56 32.11
CA GLY A 281 -5.25 2.44 32.86
C GLY A 281 -5.79 3.65 32.09
N SER A 282 -5.41 3.85 30.82
CA SER A 282 -6.01 4.89 29.98
C SER A 282 -7.45 4.55 29.57
N LEU A 283 -8.24 5.56 29.18
CA LEU A 283 -9.58 5.36 28.64
C LEU A 283 -9.56 4.46 27.39
N ASP A 284 -8.57 4.62 26.51
CA ASP A 284 -8.43 3.79 25.31
C ASP A 284 -8.12 2.33 25.66
N PHE A 285 -7.33 2.09 26.72
CA PHE A 285 -7.08 0.75 27.22
C PHE A 285 -8.36 0.08 27.72
N TYR A 286 -9.18 0.80 28.51
CA TYR A 286 -10.46 0.26 28.97
C TYR A 286 -11.45 0.05 27.82
N LYS A 287 -11.57 1.00 26.89
CA LYS A 287 -12.41 0.89 25.68
C LYS A 287 -12.02 -0.34 24.85
N LEU A 288 -10.72 -0.52 24.59
CA LEU A 288 -10.23 -1.65 23.82
C LEU A 288 -10.48 -2.98 24.54
N ASN A 289 -10.33 -3.05 25.87
CA ASN A 289 -10.52 -4.30 26.62
C ASN A 289 -11.99 -4.69 26.82
N ALA A 290 -12.84 -3.70 27.08
CA ALA A 290 -14.26 -3.91 27.38
C ALA A 290 -15.09 -4.16 26.12
N TRP A 291 -14.61 -3.76 24.94
CA TRP A 291 -15.36 -3.94 23.70
C TRP A 291 -15.63 -5.42 23.38
N ARG A 292 -16.81 -5.67 22.81
CA ARG A 292 -17.31 -6.98 22.40
C ARG A 292 -17.91 -6.88 21.00
N LYS A 293 -17.78 -7.94 20.20
CA LYS A 293 -18.33 -8.02 18.84
C LYS A 293 -19.84 -7.72 18.84
N GLY A 294 -20.26 -6.85 17.93
CA GLY A 294 -21.66 -6.41 17.81
C GLY A 294 -21.97 -5.12 18.57
N ASN A 295 -21.10 -4.69 19.48
CA ASN A 295 -21.20 -3.37 20.10
C ASN A 295 -20.67 -2.30 19.14
N ALA A 296 -21.17 -1.08 19.29
CA ALA A 296 -20.65 0.08 18.58
C ALA A 296 -19.12 0.20 18.76
N VAL A 297 -18.42 0.55 17.68
CA VAL A 297 -16.99 0.88 17.68
C VAL A 297 -16.75 1.99 18.72
N PRO A 298 -15.85 1.81 19.70
CA PRO A 298 -15.55 2.84 20.69
C PRO A 298 -14.92 4.05 20.02
N ASP A 299 -15.24 5.24 20.53
CA ASP A 299 -14.57 6.46 20.13
C ASP A 299 -13.20 6.54 20.82
N PHE A 300 -12.13 6.17 20.11
CA PHE A 300 -10.77 6.21 20.64
C PHE A 300 -10.18 7.61 20.56
N SER A 301 -9.21 7.93 21.43
CA SER A 301 -8.51 9.20 21.33
C SER A 301 -7.76 9.33 19.99
N VAL A 302 -7.71 10.55 19.46
CA VAL A 302 -6.97 10.87 18.23
C VAL A 302 -5.48 10.52 18.39
N ASP A 303 -4.91 10.73 19.57
CA ASP A 303 -3.51 10.38 19.88
C ASP A 303 -3.25 8.88 19.75
N PHE A 304 -4.14 8.04 20.28
CA PHE A 304 -4.01 6.59 20.14
C PHE A 304 -4.16 6.14 18.68
N LEU A 305 -5.15 6.69 17.97
CA LEU A 305 -5.37 6.38 16.56
C LEU A 305 -4.19 6.82 15.69
N PHE A 306 -3.57 7.98 15.95
CA PHE A 306 -2.36 8.40 15.23
C PHE A 306 -1.16 7.52 15.52
N LYS A 307 -0.92 7.14 16.77
CA LYS A 307 0.15 6.19 17.10
C LYS A 307 0.00 4.89 16.33
N ARG A 308 -1.24 4.38 16.18
CA ARG A 308 -1.52 3.18 15.38
C ARG A 308 -1.42 3.42 13.88
N ALA A 309 -1.89 4.55 13.38
CA ALA A 309 -1.88 4.86 11.95
C ALA A 309 -0.49 5.14 11.41
N ILE A 310 0.39 5.78 12.18
CA ILE A 310 1.70 6.25 11.72
C ILE A 310 2.78 5.23 12.10
N ARG A 311 3.53 4.74 11.11
CA ARG A 311 4.73 3.93 11.32
C ARG A 311 5.92 4.60 10.66
N VAL A 312 6.88 5.02 11.47
CA VAL A 312 8.14 5.60 11.01
C VAL A 312 9.16 4.49 10.82
N ILE A 313 9.81 4.47 9.66
CA ILE A 313 10.86 3.54 9.29
C ILE A 313 12.12 4.37 9.04
N PRO A 314 13.14 4.29 9.93
CA PRO A 314 14.42 4.95 9.70
C PRO A 314 15.06 4.46 8.41
N VAL A 315 15.67 5.37 7.67
CA VAL A 315 16.36 5.07 6.42
C VAL A 315 17.86 5.24 6.63
N SER A 316 18.62 4.22 6.26
CA SER A 316 20.07 4.26 6.16
C SER A 316 20.53 3.65 4.85
N ARG A 317 21.79 3.91 4.47
CA ARG A 317 22.39 3.27 3.29
C ARG A 317 22.41 1.74 3.43
N GLU A 318 22.60 1.24 4.64
CA GLU A 318 22.61 -0.20 4.92
C GLU A 318 21.22 -0.81 4.73
N SER A 319 20.16 -0.19 5.27
CA SER A 319 18.79 -0.68 5.12
C SER A 319 18.32 -0.64 3.67
N GLN A 320 18.72 0.38 2.89
CA GLN A 320 18.49 0.45 1.45
C GLN A 320 19.15 -0.71 0.69
N ILE A 321 20.43 -1.00 0.99
CA ILE A 321 21.16 -2.09 0.36
C ILE A 321 20.51 -3.44 0.69
N ASN A 322 20.11 -3.65 1.94
CA ASN A 322 19.49 -4.90 2.37
C ASN A 322 18.12 -5.09 1.70
N ALA A 323 17.24 -4.09 1.73
CA ALA A 323 15.92 -4.19 1.09
C ALA A 323 16.01 -4.43 -0.43
N THR A 324 16.91 -3.72 -1.12
CA THR A 324 17.07 -3.90 -2.56
C THR A 324 17.64 -5.27 -2.93
N LYS A 325 18.52 -5.85 -2.09
CA LYS A 325 18.98 -7.24 -2.26
C LYS A 325 17.87 -8.26 -2.08
N GLU A 326 16.93 -8.03 -1.16
CA GLU A 326 15.77 -8.92 -1.02
C GLU A 326 14.88 -8.87 -2.27
N PHE A 327 14.65 -7.69 -2.84
CA PHE A 327 13.93 -7.58 -4.12
C PHE A 327 14.71 -8.15 -5.31
N ASP A 328 16.04 -8.09 -5.33
CA ASP A 328 16.85 -8.77 -6.34
C ASP A 328 16.60 -10.29 -6.33
N LYS A 329 16.42 -10.89 -5.13
CA LYS A 329 16.04 -12.30 -5.01
C LYS A 329 14.63 -12.55 -5.54
N VAL A 330 13.68 -11.66 -5.25
CA VAL A 330 12.31 -11.77 -5.78
C VAL A 330 12.30 -11.75 -7.31
N VAL A 331 13.05 -10.83 -7.92
CA VAL A 331 13.21 -10.77 -9.39
C VAL A 331 13.82 -12.06 -9.93
N LEU A 332 14.86 -12.59 -9.26
CA LEU A 332 15.43 -13.88 -9.65
C LEU A 332 14.40 -15.02 -9.62
N GLU A 333 13.55 -15.07 -8.59
CA GLU A 333 12.48 -16.08 -8.51
C GLU A 333 11.42 -15.89 -9.62
N ILE A 334 11.05 -14.65 -9.95
CA ILE A 334 10.15 -14.37 -11.08
C ILE A 334 10.78 -14.86 -12.40
N GLU A 335 12.05 -14.55 -12.65
CA GLU A 335 12.73 -14.99 -13.88
C GLU A 335 12.86 -16.52 -13.95
N LYS A 336 13.03 -17.21 -12.82
CA LYS A 336 12.97 -18.67 -12.75
C LYS A 336 11.60 -19.20 -13.17
N CYS A 337 10.53 -18.62 -12.64
CA CYS A 337 9.16 -19.00 -13.01
C CYS A 337 8.89 -18.77 -14.51
N VAL A 338 9.33 -17.63 -15.05
CA VAL A 338 9.21 -17.31 -16.49
C VAL A 338 9.96 -18.32 -17.36
N SER A 339 11.20 -18.65 -16.99
CA SER A 339 12.02 -19.63 -17.72
C SER A 339 11.38 -21.03 -17.69
N ALA A 340 10.89 -21.45 -16.52
CA ALA A 340 10.25 -22.75 -16.36
C ALA A 340 8.92 -22.85 -17.13
N GLU A 341 8.08 -21.81 -17.07
CA GLU A 341 6.85 -21.71 -17.86
C GLU A 341 7.16 -21.78 -19.37
N ARG A 342 8.17 -21.05 -19.85
CA ARG A 342 8.57 -21.06 -21.27
C ARG A 342 8.97 -22.46 -21.74
N ASN A 343 9.67 -23.21 -20.91
CA ASN A 343 10.14 -24.56 -21.25
C ASN A 343 9.01 -25.60 -21.20
N ALA A 344 8.08 -25.46 -20.26
CA ALA A 344 7.02 -26.44 -20.03
C ALA A 344 5.69 -26.13 -20.72
N GLY A 345 5.47 -24.88 -21.17
CA GLY A 345 4.24 -24.43 -21.81
C GLY A 345 3.02 -24.36 -20.88
N THR A 346 3.20 -24.35 -19.55
CA THR A 346 2.10 -24.39 -18.56
C THR A 346 2.36 -23.49 -17.35
N ILE A 347 1.30 -22.89 -16.78
CA ILE A 347 1.39 -21.93 -15.67
C ILE A 347 1.32 -22.63 -14.29
N ILE A 348 0.31 -23.49 -14.06
CA ILE A 348 -0.12 -23.95 -12.71
C ILE A 348 1.02 -24.58 -11.89
N ASN A 349 1.98 -25.24 -12.54
CA ASN A 349 3.06 -25.96 -11.86
C ASN A 349 4.36 -25.16 -11.73
N HIS A 350 4.44 -23.96 -12.30
CA HIS A 350 5.67 -23.16 -12.37
C HIS A 350 5.57 -21.83 -11.59
N TRP A 351 4.39 -21.51 -11.08
CA TRP A 351 4.14 -20.32 -10.28
C TRP A 351 3.52 -20.70 -8.95
N ASN A 352 4.18 -20.34 -7.85
CA ASN A 352 3.79 -20.78 -6.52
C ASN A 352 2.52 -20.06 -6.04
N PRO A 353 1.47 -20.79 -5.60
CA PRO A 353 0.36 -20.20 -4.85
C PRO A 353 0.82 -19.90 -3.41
N GLY A 354 0.35 -18.79 -2.84
CA GLY A 354 0.72 -18.41 -1.46
C GLY A 354 -0.17 -17.36 -0.79
N GLY A 355 -1.29 -17.00 -1.41
CA GLY A 355 -2.17 -15.94 -0.89
C GLY A 355 -2.82 -16.30 0.43
N ASP A 356 -2.98 -15.31 1.30
CA ASP A 356 -3.78 -15.40 2.52
C ASP A 356 -5.29 -15.40 2.21
N GLU A 357 -6.13 -15.52 3.25
CA GLU A 357 -7.60 -15.53 3.09
C GLU A 357 -8.12 -14.26 2.38
N GLU A 358 -7.59 -13.08 2.72
CA GLU A 358 -8.04 -11.82 2.11
C GLU A 358 -7.67 -11.77 0.62
N THR A 359 -6.46 -12.21 0.28
CA THR A 359 -5.92 -12.33 -1.07
C THR A 359 -6.71 -13.35 -1.89
N CYS A 360 -6.97 -14.54 -1.33
CA CYS A 360 -7.74 -15.59 -2.01
C CYS A 360 -9.23 -15.23 -2.15
N VAL A 361 -9.81 -14.50 -1.21
CA VAL A 361 -11.16 -13.94 -1.34
C VAL A 361 -11.21 -12.85 -2.41
N ALA A 362 -10.12 -12.14 -2.69
CA ALA A 362 -10.02 -11.20 -3.80
C ALA A 362 -9.55 -11.85 -5.12
N CYS A 363 -9.16 -13.12 -5.12
CA CYS A 363 -8.62 -13.78 -6.32
C CYS A 363 -9.73 -14.42 -7.15
N ASP A 364 -9.77 -14.10 -8.45
CA ASP A 364 -10.75 -14.66 -9.39
C ASP A 364 -10.41 -16.09 -9.78
N PHE A 365 -9.12 -16.41 -9.74
CA PHE A 365 -8.56 -17.71 -10.06
C PHE A 365 -8.67 -18.73 -8.91
N ARG A 366 -9.23 -18.31 -7.76
CA ARG A 366 -9.33 -19.16 -6.54
C ARG A 366 -10.07 -20.48 -6.76
N TYR A 367 -11.00 -20.52 -7.73
CA TYR A 367 -11.86 -21.68 -7.96
C TYR A 367 -11.11 -22.85 -8.62
N PHE A 368 -10.05 -22.55 -9.38
CA PHE A 368 -9.18 -23.56 -10.00
C PHE A 368 -7.73 -23.49 -9.48
N CYS A 369 -7.49 -22.68 -8.45
CA CYS A 369 -6.21 -22.63 -7.76
C CYS A 369 -5.95 -23.96 -7.04
N PRO A 370 -4.73 -24.53 -7.11
CA PRO A 370 -4.39 -25.76 -6.39
C PRO A 370 -4.24 -25.57 -4.88
N SER A 371 -4.13 -24.33 -4.39
CA SER A 371 -3.97 -24.05 -2.95
C SER A 371 -4.61 -22.72 -2.53
N PRO A 372 -5.95 -22.56 -2.62
CA PRO A 372 -6.63 -21.31 -2.25
C PRO A 372 -6.93 -21.27 -0.74
N ALA A 373 -6.44 -20.27 -0.02
CA ALA A 373 -6.82 -20.07 1.38
C ALA A 373 -8.35 -19.90 1.55
N PRO A 374 -8.97 -20.49 2.59
CA PRO A 374 -8.35 -21.25 3.69
C PRO A 374 -8.17 -22.75 3.41
N ARG A 375 -8.39 -23.23 2.17
CA ARG A 375 -8.28 -24.65 1.81
C ARG A 375 -6.81 -25.02 1.54
N ASN A 376 -6.40 -26.18 2.05
CA ASN A 376 -5.03 -26.70 1.90
C ASN A 376 -4.77 -27.33 0.52
N ARG A 377 -3.49 -27.68 0.27
CA ARG A 377 -2.89 -28.22 -0.97
C ARG A 377 -3.59 -29.45 -1.59
N ASP A 378 -4.51 -30.10 -0.88
CA ASP A 378 -5.29 -31.26 -1.36
C ASP A 378 -6.70 -30.89 -1.87
N TYR A 379 -6.94 -29.60 -2.16
CA TYR A 379 -8.19 -29.17 -2.77
C TYR A 379 -8.27 -29.63 -4.22
N HIS A 380 -9.06 -30.67 -4.47
CA HIS A 380 -9.40 -31.07 -5.83
C HIS A 380 -10.38 -30.06 -6.45
N VAL A 381 -9.93 -29.40 -7.52
CA VAL A 381 -10.77 -28.58 -8.38
C VAL A 381 -11.74 -29.51 -9.12
N LEU A 382 -12.95 -29.64 -8.60
CA LEU A 382 -14.03 -30.31 -9.34
C LEU A 382 -14.51 -29.34 -10.43
N ALA A 383 -14.55 -29.82 -11.67
CA ALA A 383 -15.23 -29.10 -12.73
C ALA A 383 -16.68 -28.81 -12.28
N PRO A 384 -17.20 -27.59 -12.47
CA PRO A 384 -18.61 -27.34 -12.18
C PRO A 384 -19.45 -28.32 -12.99
N SER A 385 -20.45 -28.93 -12.36
CA SER A 385 -21.44 -29.73 -13.07
C SER A 385 -22.00 -28.88 -14.21
N ALA A 386 -21.90 -29.38 -15.44
CA ALA A 386 -22.55 -28.75 -16.57
C ALA A 386 -24.06 -28.62 -16.27
N PRO A 387 -24.70 -27.51 -16.68
CA PRO A 387 -26.11 -27.26 -16.39
C PRO A 387 -27.04 -28.32 -16.98
#